data_AF-A0A1G1Y6E5-F1
#
_entry.id   AF-A0A1G1Y6E5-F1
#
_cell.length_a   1.000
_cell.length_b   1.000
_cell.length_c   1.000
_cell.angle_alpha   90.00
_cell.angle_beta   90.00
_cell.angle_gamma   90.00
#
_symmetry.space_group_name_H-M   'P 1'
#
loop_
_entity.id
_entity.type
_entity.pdbx_description
1 polymer ?
#
loop_
_entity_poly.entity_id
_entity_poly.type
_entity_poly.pdbx_seq_one_letter_code
_entity_poly.pdbx_strand_id
1 'polypeptide(L)' 'MAIPLAIFYYLYLVFVLVFLIFTLFNIYHLVRFGFLTLGNIAMITFYIIVSILILLISWRYISNINWQQEIQLIPTFPI' A
#
# COMPACT_ATOMS: atom_id res chain seq x y z
N MET A 1 -5.90 5.86 -28.76
CA MET A 1 -5.50 6.64 -27.57
C MET A 1 -4.98 5.66 -26.53
N ALA A 2 -3.82 5.92 -25.95
CA ALA A 2 -3.19 5.05 -24.97
C ALA A 2 -2.98 5.81 -23.66
N ILE A 3 -3.08 5.10 -22.53
CA ILE A 3 -2.86 5.67 -21.19
C ILE A 3 -1.65 4.95 -20.57
N PRO A 4 -0.64 5.68 -20.06
CA PRO A 4 0.49 5.05 -19.38
C PRO A 4 0.04 4.40 -18.07
N LEU A 5 0.41 3.14 -17.86
CA LEU A 5 0.06 2.38 -16.66
C LEU A 5 0.61 3.04 -15.37
N ALA A 6 1.68 3.82 -15.49
CA ALA A 6 2.30 4.59 -14.41
C ALA A 6 1.31 5.47 -13.62
N ILE A 7 0.20 5.93 -14.21
CA ILE A 7 -0.82 6.72 -13.49
C ILE A 7 -1.41 5.92 -12.32
N PHE A 8 -1.70 4.63 -12.53
CA PHE A 8 -2.21 3.74 -11.49
C PHE A 8 -1.16 3.47 -10.40
N TYR A 9 0.12 3.41 -10.77
CA TYR A 9 1.21 3.27 -9.82
C TYR A 9 1.30 4.47 -8.88
N TYR A 10 1.28 5.70 -9.41
CA TYR A 10 1.30 6.91 -8.58
C TYR A 10 0.09 6.99 -7.67
N LEU A 11 -1.11 6.66 -8.18
CA LEU A 11 -2.31 6.61 -7.37
C LEU A 11 -2.17 5.60 -6.22
N TYR A 12 -1.65 4.40 -6.51
CA TYR A 12 -1.35 3.39 -5.50
C TYR A 12 -0.35 3.92 -4.44
N LEU A 13 0.72 4.60 -4.85
CA LEU A 13 1.69 5.18 -3.92
C LEU A 13 1.08 6.25 -3.01
N VAL A 14 0.12 7.03 -3.49
CA VAL A 14 -0.63 7.98 -2.64
C VAL A 14 -1.39 7.22 -1.55
N PHE A 15 -2.07 6.12 -1.88
CA PHE A 15 -2.76 5.30 -0.89
C PHE A 15 -1.79 4.67 0.13
N VAL A 16 -0.62 4.19 -0.33
CA VAL A 16 0.42 3.69 0.57
C VAL A 16 0.92 4.79 1.51
N LEU A 17 1.15 6.01 0.99
CA LEU A 17 1.58 7.14 1.81
C LEU A 17 0.54 7.49 2.88
N VAL A 18 -0.73 7.58 2.49
CA VAL A 18 -1.84 7.83 3.42
C VAL A 18 -1.88 6.74 4.49
N PHE A 19 -1.81 5.46 4.09
CA PHE A 19 -1.74 4.33 5.01
C PHE A 19 -0.58 4.44 6.00
N LEU A 20 0.62 4.81 5.54
CA LEU A 20 1.79 4.99 6.41
C LEU A 20 1.59 6.13 7.41
N ILE A 21 1.04 7.27 6.97
CA ILE A 21 0.73 8.40 7.85
C ILE A 21 -0.25 7.97 8.94
N PHE A 22 -1.35 7.30 8.59
CA PHE A 22 -2.32 6.80 9.57
C PHE A 22 -1.74 5.72 10.49
N THR A 23 -0.89 4.84 9.97
CA THR A 23 -0.18 3.81 10.76
C THR A 23 0.70 4.47 11.82
N LEU A 24 1.52 5.46 11.43
CA LEU A 24 2.36 6.20 12.36
C LEU A 24 1.54 6.96 13.39
N PHE A 25 0.46 7.62 12.96
CA PHE A 25 -0.46 8.31 13.87
C PHE A 25 -1.07 7.36 14.89
N ASN A 26 -1.56 6.19 14.47
CA ASN A 26 -2.16 5.20 15.36
C ASN A 26 -1.16 4.63 16.37
N ILE A 27 0.07 4.33 15.92
CA ILE A 27 1.15 3.87 16.82
C ILE A 27 1.50 4.96 17.83
N TYR A 28 1.72 6.19 17.37
CA TYR A 28 1.99 7.32 18.24
C TYR A 28 0.86 7.52 19.27
N HIS A 29 -0.39 7.48 18.83
CA HIS A 29 -1.54 7.69 19.69
C HIS A 29 -1.67 6.60 20.75
N LEU A 30 -1.44 5.33 20.38
CA LEU A 30 -1.45 4.23 21.35
C LEU A 30 -0.31 4.35 22.36
N VAL A 31 0.91 4.66 21.93
CA VAL A 31 2.06 4.77 22.83
C VAL A 31 1.92 5.97 23.77
N ARG A 32 1.34 7.08 23.30
CA ARG A 32 1.24 8.32 24.06
C ARG A 32 0.00 8.41 24.95
N PHE A 33 -1.14 7.96 24.45
CA PHE A 33 -2.44 8.14 25.10
C PHE A 33 -3.14 6.80 25.43
N GLY A 34 -2.65 5.69 24.89
CA GLY A 34 -3.19 4.37 25.18
C GLY A 34 -2.71 3.84 26.54
N PHE A 35 -3.55 3.02 27.16
CA PHE A 35 -3.13 2.23 28.31
C PHE A 35 -2.20 1.11 27.84
N LEU A 36 -0.98 1.05 28.36
CA LEU A 36 0.00 0.01 28.00
C LEU A 36 -0.27 -1.30 28.77
N THR A 37 -1.43 -1.91 28.49
CA THR A 37 -1.73 -3.25 28.95
C THR A 37 -1.07 -4.28 28.03
N LEU A 38 -0.81 -5.49 28.55
CA LEU A 38 -0.26 -6.59 27.74
C LEU A 38 -1.11 -6.88 26.50
N GLY A 39 -2.44 -6.80 26.63
CA GLY A 39 -3.37 -6.96 25.50
C GLY A 39 -3.16 -5.90 24.42
N ASN A 40 -3.01 -4.63 24.79
CA ASN A 40 -2.77 -3.55 23.83
C ASN A 40 -1.41 -3.68 23.13
N ILE A 41 -0.37 -4.09 23.87
CA ILE A 41 0.96 -4.35 23.31
C ILE A 41 0.91 -5.50 22.30
N ALA A 42 0.23 -6.60 22.64
CA ALA A 42 0.06 -7.74 21.74
C ALA A 42 -0.71 -7.34 20.46
N MET A 43 -1.79 -6.58 20.61
CA MET A 43 -2.60 -6.12 19.48
C MET A 43 -1.84 -5.20 18.55
N ILE A 44 -1.05 -4.23 19.07
CA ILE A 44 -0.28 -3.35 18.19
C ILE A 44 0.88 -4.08 17.52
N THR A 45 1.51 -5.03 18.21
CA THR A 45 2.56 -5.88 17.61
C THR A 45 1.98 -6.69 16.45
N PHE A 46 0.82 -7.32 16.65
CA PHE A 46 0.12 -8.05 15.60
C PHE A 46 -0.24 -7.15 14.41
N TYR A 47 -0.80 -5.97 14.69
CA TYR A 47 -1.13 -4.98 13.66
C TYR A 47 0.11 -4.56 12.83
N ILE A 48 1.24 -4.30 13.47
CA ILE A 48 2.50 -3.93 12.79
C ILE A 48 2.99 -5.09 11.92
N ILE A 49 3.01 -6.31 12.44
CA ILE A 49 3.46 -7.50 11.69
C ILE A 49 2.58 -7.70 10.44
N VAL A 50 1.27 -7.67 10.60
CA VAL A 50 0.32 -7.84 9.49
C VAL A 50 0.49 -6.71 8.47
N SER A 51 0.66 -5.46 8.92
CA SER A 51 0.90 -4.31 8.04
C SER A 51 2.17 -4.47 7.22
N ILE A 52 3.27 -4.89 7.84
CA ILE A 52 4.54 -5.16 7.14
C ILE A 52 4.37 -6.29 6.13
N LEU A 53 3.71 -7.39 6.52
CA LEU A 53 3.46 -8.52 5.61
C LEU A 53 2.65 -8.10 4.38
N ILE A 54 1.59 -7.31 4.57
CA ILE A 54 0.78 -6.80 3.46
C ILE A 54 1.61 -5.92 2.53
N LEU A 55 2.43 -5.02 3.07
CA LEU A 55 3.31 -4.17 2.26
C LEU A 55 4.35 -5.00 1.48
N LEU A 56 4.96 -6.01 2.09
CA LEU A 56 5.94 -6.89 1.43
C LEU A 56 5.29 -7.73 0.32
N ILE A 57 4.11 -8.30 0.59
CA ILE A 57 3.35 -9.06 -0.39
C ILE A 57 2.99 -8.15 -1.57
N SER A 58 2.44 -6.96 -1.27
CA SER A 58 2.09 -5.99 -2.29
C SER A 58 3.30 -5.58 -3.14
N TRP A 59 4.43 -5.24 -2.49
CA TRP A 59 5.69 -4.93 -3.17
C TRP A 59 6.12 -6.04 -4.15
N ARG A 60 6.07 -7.30 -3.71
CA ARG A 60 6.43 -8.45 -4.55
C ARG A 60 5.52 -8.59 -5.77
N TYR A 61 4.22 -8.33 -5.63
CA TYR A 61 3.29 -8.41 -6.77
C TYR A 61 3.56 -7.29 -7.78
N ILE A 62 3.84 -6.08 -7.29
CA ILE A 62 3.97 -4.91 -8.16
C ILE A 62 5.37 -4.72 -8.75
N SER A 63 6.41 -5.31 -8.16
CA SER A 63 7.81 -5.16 -8.61
C SER A 63 8.07 -5.74 -9.99
N ASN A 64 7.25 -6.70 -10.43
CA ASN A 64 7.38 -7.35 -11.73
C ASN A 64 6.56 -6.65 -12.84
N ILE A 65 5.84 -5.58 -12.52
CA ILE A 65 5.01 -4.85 -13.47
C ILE A 65 5.87 -3.85 -14.23
N ASN A 66 5.79 -3.89 -15.56
CA ASN A 66 6.38 -2.85 -16.41
C ASN A 66 5.48 -1.61 -16.40
N TRP A 67 5.81 -0.63 -15.55
CA TRP A 67 5.04 0.62 -15.43
C TRP A 67 5.16 1.57 -16.62
N GLN A 68 6.13 1.34 -17.51
CA GLN A 68 6.31 2.09 -18.76
C GLN A 68 5.36 1.57 -19.85
N GLN A 69 4.67 0.46 -19.62
CA GLN A 69 3.67 -0.07 -20.55
C GLN A 69 2.48 0.89 -20.66
N GLU A 70 1.99 1.06 -21.88
CA GLU A 70 0.77 1.80 -22.17
C GLU A 70 -0.41 0.83 -22.36
N ILE A 71 -1.58 1.20 -21.83
CA ILE A 71 -2.84 0.51 -22.08
C ILE A 71 -3.50 1.17 -23.29
N GLN A 72 -3.73 0.40 -24.35
CA GLN A 72 -4.52 0.87 -25.48
C GLN A 72 -6.01 0.88 -25.13
N LEU A 73 -6.67 2.04 -25.32
CA LEU A 73 -8.10 2.19 -25.04
C LEU A 73 -9.01 1.64 -26.15
N ILE A 74 -8.44 1.41 -27.34
CA ILE A 74 -9.16 0.88 -28.49
C ILE A 74 -8.45 -0.42 -28.90
N PRO A 75 -9.10 -1.58 -28.82
CA PRO A 75 -8.53 -2.81 -29.32
C PRO A 75 -8.41 -2.71 -30.85
N THR A 76 -7.18 -2.65 -31.37
CA THR A 76 -6.94 -2.87 -32.79
C THR A 76 -7.06 -4.36 -33.05
N PHE A 77 -8.21 -4.81 -33.51
CA PHE A 77 -8.35 -6.17 -34.03
C PHE A 77 -7.44 -6.30 -35.26
N PRO A 78 -6.58 -7.34 -35.35
CA PRO A 78 -5.92 -7.64 -36.61
C PRO A 78 -7.01 -8.02 -37.63
N ILE A 79 -7.10 -7.24 -38.71
CA ILE A 79 -7.89 -7.58 -39.90
C ILE A 79 -7.12 -8.62 -40.69
#